data_AF-A0A2V4N1B7-F1
#
_entry.id   AF-A0A2V4N1B7-F1
#
_cell.length_a   1.000
_cell.length_b   1.000
_cell.length_c   1.000
_cell.angle_alpha   90.00
_cell.angle_beta   90.00
_cell.angle_gamma   90.00
#
_symmetry.space_group_name_H-M   'P 1'
#
loop_
_entity.id
_entity.type
_entity.pdbx_description
1 polymer ?
#
loop_
_entity_poly.entity_id
_entity_poly.type
_entity_poly.pdbx_seq_one_letter_code
_entity_poly.pdbx_strand_id
1 'polypeptide(L)'
;MRENTTARMEPLQAVEEELRRLVERSHPLTLVVGDLDPALPQHPLDMASLRALLLHPSVGYQVRGAIWVRLLRRTAMPGWRGEDWPTAMCAMALPGLWRIAGRLRREAPELPQAEVQQVVLAGFWNAAVEMRERLDSVDACRIPASLCWSADRAVRAYRSSEQQYAAARANFSEQTEQRDEVPTGSPDEVLERAVERGVLAREQAELIALSRMEGLTVRELAERAGITAEAMGMRRHRAEQRLVKAVRAGLLDG
;
A
#
# COMPACT_ATOMS: atom_id res chain seq x y z
N MET A 1 -25.25 5.00 -33.39
CA MET A 1 -24.47 5.52 -32.24
C MET A 1 -25.11 4.96 -30.98
N ARG A 2 -24.64 3.81 -30.51
CA ARG A 2 -25.10 3.21 -29.25
C ARG A 2 -23.91 3.31 -28.30
N GLU A 3 -24.00 4.24 -27.36
CA GLU A 3 -23.08 4.30 -26.21
C GLU A 3 -23.23 3.00 -25.44
N ASN A 4 -22.24 2.11 -25.60
CA ASN A 4 -22.14 0.89 -24.83
C ASN A 4 -21.47 1.24 -23.50
N THR A 5 -22.17 2.01 -22.67
CA THR A 5 -21.78 2.30 -21.29
C THR A 5 -22.17 1.09 -20.44
N THR A 6 -21.41 0.00 -20.57
CA THR A 6 -21.25 -0.90 -19.43
C THR A 6 -20.68 -0.05 -18.32
N ALA A 7 -21.51 0.33 -17.35
CA ALA A 7 -21.07 1.04 -16.16
C ALA A 7 -19.90 0.24 -15.57
N ARG A 8 -18.69 0.74 -15.72
CA ARG A 8 -17.48 0.07 -15.26
C ARG A 8 -17.57 0.07 -13.75
N MET A 9 -17.93 -1.09 -13.20
CA MET A 9 -18.13 -1.25 -11.77
C MET A 9 -16.87 -0.80 -11.03
N GLU A 10 -17.06 0.03 -10.00
CA GLU A 10 -15.96 0.54 -9.19
C GLU A 10 -15.25 -0.64 -8.49
N PRO A 11 -13.92 -0.58 -8.28
CA PRO A 11 -13.15 -1.76 -7.84
C PRO A 11 -13.63 -2.41 -6.53
N LEU A 12 -14.00 -1.61 -5.51
CA LEU A 12 -14.52 -2.17 -4.26
C LEU A 12 -15.91 -2.78 -4.45
N GLN A 13 -16.72 -2.25 -5.38
CA GLN A 13 -17.99 -2.85 -5.76
C GLN A 13 -17.78 -4.17 -6.49
N ALA A 14 -16.76 -4.28 -7.35
CA ALA A 14 -16.42 -5.52 -8.04
C ALA A 14 -16.03 -6.65 -7.05
N VAL A 15 -15.36 -6.31 -5.94
CA VAL A 15 -15.06 -7.28 -4.88
C VAL A 15 -16.32 -7.67 -4.09
N GLU A 16 -17.22 -6.73 -3.81
CA GLU A 16 -18.51 -7.02 -3.16
C GLU A 16 -19.37 -7.94 -4.02
N GLU A 17 -19.37 -7.70 -5.32
CA GLU A 17 -20.04 -8.51 -6.32
C GLU A 17 -19.47 -9.94 -6.39
N GLU A 18 -18.14 -10.07 -6.35
CA GLU A 18 -17.49 -11.39 -6.33
C GLU A 18 -17.77 -12.14 -5.02
N LEU A 19 -17.79 -11.44 -3.88
CA LEU A 19 -18.21 -12.04 -2.61
C LEU A 19 -19.60 -12.65 -2.73
N ARG A 20 -20.54 -11.92 -3.34
CA ARG A 20 -21.90 -12.41 -3.55
C ARG A 20 -21.88 -13.68 -4.41
N ARG A 21 -21.11 -13.72 -5.51
CA ARG A 21 -20.93 -14.93 -6.33
C ARG A 21 -20.36 -16.11 -5.53
N LEU A 22 -19.39 -15.87 -4.66
CA LEU A 22 -18.80 -16.90 -3.78
C LEU A 22 -19.81 -17.51 -2.79
N VAL A 23 -20.82 -16.72 -2.39
CA VAL A 23 -21.89 -17.14 -1.47
C VAL A 23 -23.03 -17.84 -2.22
N GLU A 24 -23.40 -17.36 -3.41
CA GLU A 24 -24.56 -17.85 -4.18
C GLU A 24 -24.30 -19.11 -5.00
N ARG A 25 -23.03 -19.49 -5.21
CA ARG A 25 -22.68 -20.69 -5.99
C ARG A 25 -23.19 -21.98 -5.34
N SER A 26 -23.40 -23.04 -6.15
CA SER A 26 -23.94 -24.34 -5.68
C SER A 26 -23.16 -24.98 -4.53
N HIS A 27 -21.86 -24.67 -4.41
CA HIS A 27 -21.00 -25.11 -3.31
C HIS A 27 -20.28 -23.89 -2.72
N PRO A 28 -20.90 -23.13 -1.80
CA PRO A 28 -20.36 -21.87 -1.29
C PRO A 28 -18.93 -22.01 -0.76
N LEU A 29 -18.12 -20.96 -0.88
CA LEU A 29 -16.81 -20.95 -0.23
C LEU A 29 -17.03 -20.84 1.28
N THR A 30 -16.54 -21.83 2.04
CA THR A 30 -16.72 -21.88 3.50
C THR A 30 -15.40 -21.96 4.25
N LEU A 31 -15.39 -21.42 5.48
CA LEU A 31 -14.27 -21.53 6.41
C LEU A 31 -14.74 -22.08 7.77
N VAL A 32 -14.02 -23.08 8.28
CA VAL A 32 -14.20 -23.58 9.65
C VAL A 32 -13.30 -22.77 10.60
N VAL A 33 -13.90 -22.26 11.67
CA VAL A 33 -13.24 -21.43 12.68
C VAL A 33 -13.47 -21.89 14.12
N GLY A 34 -14.36 -22.87 14.36
CA GLY A 34 -14.71 -23.33 15.70
C GLY A 34 -13.56 -23.91 16.52
N ASP A 35 -12.51 -24.39 15.86
CA ASP A 35 -11.27 -24.87 16.48
C ASP A 35 -10.34 -23.74 16.97
N LEU A 36 -10.60 -22.48 16.58
CA LEU A 36 -9.79 -21.34 17.00
C LEU A 36 -10.17 -20.83 18.41
N ASP A 37 -11.44 -20.95 18.78
CA ASP A 37 -11.97 -20.53 20.08
C ASP A 37 -13.33 -21.23 20.33
N PRO A 38 -13.58 -21.80 21.54
CA PRO A 38 -14.83 -22.49 21.85
C PRO A 38 -16.10 -21.65 21.68
N ALA A 39 -16.01 -20.32 21.79
CA ALA A 39 -17.13 -19.40 21.62
C ALA A 39 -17.52 -19.17 20.15
N LEU A 40 -16.75 -19.72 19.20
CA LEU A 40 -17.03 -19.60 17.77
C LEU A 40 -17.99 -20.70 17.25
N PRO A 41 -18.70 -20.43 16.15
CA PRO A 41 -19.51 -21.44 15.47
C PRO A 41 -18.67 -22.68 15.08
N GLN A 42 -19.16 -23.86 15.45
CA GLN A 42 -18.51 -25.14 15.20
C GLN A 42 -18.82 -25.72 13.80
N HIS A 43 -19.75 -25.11 13.07
CA HIS A 43 -20.07 -25.47 11.68
C HIS A 43 -19.28 -24.59 10.68
N PRO A 44 -19.08 -25.04 9.43
CA PRO A 44 -18.48 -24.21 8.38
C PRO A 44 -19.29 -22.94 8.13
N LEU A 45 -18.63 -21.80 8.06
CA LEU A 45 -19.24 -20.50 7.76
C LEU A 45 -19.01 -20.14 6.30
N ASP A 46 -20.05 -19.76 5.57
CA ASP A 46 -19.87 -19.08 4.28
C ASP A 46 -19.21 -17.71 4.46
N MET A 47 -18.80 -17.09 3.34
CA MET A 47 -18.07 -15.82 3.40
C MET A 47 -18.93 -14.66 3.92
N ALA A 48 -20.25 -14.67 3.74
CA ALA A 48 -21.13 -13.66 4.29
C ALA A 48 -21.19 -13.72 5.83
N SER A 49 -21.38 -14.93 6.36
CA SER A 49 -21.43 -15.23 7.78
C SER A 49 -20.08 -14.98 8.45
N LEU A 50 -18.98 -15.32 7.78
CA LEU A 50 -17.63 -15.02 8.25
C LEU A 50 -17.40 -13.51 8.37
N ARG A 51 -17.84 -12.71 7.38
CA ARG A 51 -17.71 -11.25 7.44
C ARG A 51 -18.53 -10.67 8.58
N ALA A 52 -19.77 -11.15 8.76
CA ALA A 52 -20.61 -10.74 9.88
C ALA A 52 -19.97 -11.08 11.23
N LEU A 53 -19.39 -12.28 11.38
CA LEU A 53 -18.66 -12.70 12.56
C LEU A 53 -17.47 -11.76 12.85
N LEU A 54 -16.64 -11.46 11.85
CA LEU A 54 -15.48 -10.57 12.01
C LEU A 54 -15.85 -9.17 12.46
N LEU A 55 -17.03 -8.67 12.07
CA LEU A 55 -17.55 -7.36 12.46
C LEU A 55 -18.25 -7.37 13.82
N HIS A 56 -18.64 -8.53 14.34
CA HIS A 56 -19.40 -8.63 15.56
C HIS A 56 -18.54 -8.20 16.78
N PRO A 57 -19.05 -7.34 17.69
CA PRO A 57 -18.27 -6.80 18.80
C PRO A 57 -17.84 -7.85 19.83
N SER A 58 -18.53 -9.00 19.89
CA SER A 58 -18.16 -10.10 20.81
C SER A 58 -16.89 -10.85 20.39
N VAL A 59 -16.42 -10.70 19.14
CA VAL A 59 -15.22 -11.40 18.69
C VAL A 59 -13.98 -10.58 19.10
N GLY A 60 -13.22 -11.12 20.06
CA GLY A 60 -12.00 -10.50 20.57
C GLY A 60 -10.90 -10.35 19.50
N TYR A 61 -9.94 -9.45 19.75
CA TYR A 61 -8.87 -9.14 18.79
C TYR A 61 -7.99 -10.35 18.47
N GLN A 62 -7.69 -11.20 19.46
CA GLN A 62 -6.91 -12.42 19.29
C GLN A 62 -7.63 -13.40 18.36
N VAL A 63 -8.93 -13.60 18.58
CA VAL A 63 -9.77 -14.49 17.76
C VAL A 63 -9.90 -13.97 16.34
N ARG A 64 -10.16 -12.66 16.16
CA ARG A 64 -10.13 -12.03 14.82
C ARG A 64 -8.77 -12.26 14.17
N GLY A 65 -7.69 -12.00 14.89
CA GLY A 65 -6.32 -12.22 14.41
C GLY A 65 -6.10 -13.65 13.91
N ALA A 66 -6.51 -14.66 14.67
CA ALA A 66 -6.40 -16.06 14.30
C ALA A 66 -7.20 -16.41 13.04
N ILE A 67 -8.41 -15.85 12.88
CA ILE A 67 -9.21 -16.00 11.64
C ILE A 67 -8.46 -15.40 10.45
N TRP A 68 -7.85 -14.23 10.63
CA TRP A 68 -7.06 -13.57 9.59
C TRP A 68 -5.78 -14.34 9.23
N VAL A 69 -5.07 -14.93 10.19
CA VAL A 69 -3.96 -15.87 9.93
C VAL A 69 -4.43 -17.03 9.07
N ARG A 70 -5.60 -17.59 9.40
CA ARG A 70 -6.17 -18.71 8.64
C ARG A 70 -6.53 -18.32 7.21
N LEU A 71 -7.14 -17.15 7.01
CA LEU A 71 -7.41 -16.61 5.66
C LEU A 71 -6.09 -16.42 4.88
N LEU A 72 -5.05 -15.86 5.51
CA LEU A 72 -3.76 -15.65 4.86
C LEU A 72 -3.14 -16.99 4.42
N ARG A 73 -3.18 -18.02 5.27
CA ARG A 73 -2.72 -19.37 4.92
C ARG A 73 -3.52 -19.98 3.76
N ARG A 74 -4.83 -19.74 3.68
CA ARG A 74 -5.66 -20.24 2.57
C ARG A 74 -5.28 -19.60 1.22
N THR A 75 -4.94 -18.31 1.21
CA THR A 75 -4.51 -17.61 -0.02
C THR A 75 -3.17 -18.12 -0.57
N ALA A 76 -2.41 -18.89 0.21
CA ALA A 76 -1.14 -19.48 -0.22
C ALA A 76 -1.31 -20.91 -0.77
N MET A 77 -2.52 -21.48 -0.73
CA MET A 77 -2.76 -22.82 -1.26
C MET A 77 -2.61 -22.85 -2.78
N PRO A 78 -1.84 -23.79 -3.37
CA PRO A 78 -1.68 -23.88 -4.81
C PRO A 78 -2.92 -24.48 -5.49
N GLY A 79 -3.13 -24.10 -6.75
CA GLY A 79 -4.18 -24.61 -7.63
C GLY A 79 -5.60 -24.17 -7.24
N TRP A 80 -6.59 -24.87 -7.78
CA TRP A 80 -8.03 -24.53 -7.64
C TRP A 80 -8.53 -24.38 -6.20
N ARG A 81 -7.86 -25.01 -5.23
CA ARG A 81 -8.21 -24.89 -3.80
C ARG A 81 -7.88 -23.51 -3.21
N GLY A 82 -6.99 -22.76 -3.87
CA GLY A 82 -6.51 -21.44 -3.47
C GLY A 82 -7.16 -20.26 -4.20
N GLU A 83 -7.73 -20.48 -5.39
CA GLU A 83 -8.09 -19.43 -6.36
C GLU A 83 -9.10 -18.40 -5.82
N ASP A 84 -10.09 -18.83 -5.04
CA ASP A 84 -11.13 -17.94 -4.51
C ASP A 84 -10.70 -17.16 -3.25
N TRP A 85 -9.66 -17.64 -2.56
CA TRP A 85 -9.27 -17.10 -1.24
C TRP A 85 -8.70 -15.69 -1.28
N PRO A 86 -7.91 -15.27 -2.29
CA PRO A 86 -7.54 -13.87 -2.48
C PRO A 86 -8.75 -12.94 -2.49
N THR A 87 -9.77 -13.26 -3.28
CA THR A 87 -10.97 -12.43 -3.38
C THR A 87 -11.77 -12.46 -2.08
N ALA A 88 -11.95 -13.62 -1.47
CA ALA A 88 -12.63 -13.74 -0.18
C ALA A 88 -11.93 -12.90 0.91
N MET A 89 -10.59 -12.92 0.95
CA MET A 89 -9.80 -12.10 1.87
C MET A 89 -10.02 -10.60 1.64
N CYS A 90 -9.96 -10.14 0.39
CA CYS A 90 -10.28 -8.75 0.05
C CYS A 90 -11.71 -8.38 0.47
N ALA A 91 -12.66 -9.28 0.26
CA ALA A 91 -14.06 -9.09 0.65
C ALA A 91 -14.25 -8.95 2.17
N MET A 92 -13.49 -9.70 2.98
CA MET A 92 -13.51 -9.57 4.44
C MET A 92 -12.97 -8.20 4.90
N ALA A 93 -12.05 -7.62 4.13
CA ALA A 93 -11.46 -6.31 4.41
C ALA A 93 -12.37 -5.13 4.01
N LEU A 94 -13.36 -5.33 3.13
CA LEU A 94 -14.15 -4.27 2.52
C LEU A 94 -14.70 -3.22 3.49
N PRO A 95 -15.24 -3.56 4.67
CA PRO A 95 -15.69 -2.54 5.64
C PRO A 95 -14.58 -1.57 6.08
N GLY A 96 -13.34 -2.04 6.16
CA GLY A 96 -12.15 -1.22 6.39
C GLY A 96 -11.77 -0.39 5.18
N LEU A 97 -11.72 -1.04 4.01
CA LEU A 97 -11.30 -0.42 2.75
C LEU A 97 -12.27 0.69 2.28
N TRP A 98 -13.58 0.48 2.43
CA TRP A 98 -14.60 1.50 2.17
C TRP A 98 -14.43 2.74 3.04
N ARG A 99 -14.05 2.57 4.31
CA ARG A 99 -13.79 3.69 5.22
C ARG A 99 -12.55 4.47 4.78
N ILE A 100 -11.50 3.79 4.33
CA ILE A 100 -10.26 4.41 3.83
C ILE A 100 -10.55 5.19 2.54
N ALA A 101 -11.17 4.55 1.54
CA ALA A 101 -11.53 5.19 0.28
C ALA A 101 -12.50 6.36 0.49
N GLY A 102 -13.54 6.17 1.32
CA GLY A 102 -14.53 7.20 1.63
C GLY A 102 -13.96 8.40 2.40
N ARG A 103 -12.93 8.20 3.23
CA ARG A 103 -12.17 9.29 3.84
C ARG A 103 -11.41 10.07 2.77
N LEU A 104 -10.67 9.38 1.90
CA LEU A 104 -9.88 10.06 0.88
C LEU A 104 -10.76 10.83 -0.12
N ARG A 105 -11.92 10.27 -0.51
CA ARG A 105 -12.91 10.98 -1.34
C ARG A 105 -13.33 12.32 -0.74
N ARG A 106 -13.41 12.45 0.59
CA ARG A 106 -13.73 13.72 1.26
C ARG A 106 -12.53 14.65 1.33
N GLU A 107 -11.32 14.10 1.50
CA GLU A 107 -10.09 14.89 1.65
C GLU A 107 -9.48 15.35 0.31
N ALA A 108 -9.80 14.66 -0.78
CA ALA A 108 -9.27 14.88 -2.13
C ALA A 108 -10.34 14.49 -3.19
N PRO A 109 -11.45 15.24 -3.30
CA PRO A 109 -12.55 14.95 -4.24
C PRO A 109 -12.13 15.02 -5.72
N GLU A 110 -11.01 15.66 -6.02
CA GLU A 110 -10.43 15.78 -7.36
C GLU A 110 -9.86 14.46 -7.90
N LEU A 111 -9.56 13.49 -7.03
CA LEU A 111 -8.98 12.21 -7.44
C LEU A 111 -10.05 11.25 -8.00
N PRO A 112 -9.75 10.55 -9.11
CA PRO A 112 -10.67 9.55 -9.66
C PRO A 112 -10.97 8.43 -8.64
N GLN A 113 -12.25 8.18 -8.38
CA GLN A 113 -12.66 7.20 -7.36
C GLN A 113 -12.22 5.77 -7.69
N ALA A 114 -12.25 5.39 -8.96
CA ALA A 114 -11.79 4.09 -9.40
C ALA A 114 -10.30 3.88 -9.12
N GLU A 115 -9.45 4.89 -9.35
CA GLU A 115 -8.02 4.79 -9.06
C GLU A 115 -7.74 4.73 -7.56
N VAL A 116 -8.42 5.57 -6.77
CA VAL A 116 -8.35 5.53 -5.31
C VAL A 116 -8.68 4.12 -4.79
N GLN A 117 -9.76 3.53 -5.27
CA GLN A 117 -10.19 2.19 -4.85
C GLN A 117 -9.21 1.09 -5.30
N GLN A 118 -8.64 1.21 -6.50
CA GLN A 118 -7.58 0.31 -6.97
C GLN A 118 -6.34 0.38 -6.08
N VAL A 119 -5.87 1.57 -5.74
CA VAL A 119 -4.70 1.77 -4.88
C VAL A 119 -4.96 1.23 -3.47
N VAL A 120 -6.15 1.43 -2.92
CA VAL A 120 -6.54 0.88 -1.61
C VAL A 120 -6.50 -0.66 -1.64
N LEU A 121 -7.09 -1.29 -2.67
CA LEU A 121 -7.07 -2.75 -2.82
C LEU A 121 -5.66 -3.28 -3.03
N ALA A 122 -4.86 -2.65 -3.90
CA ALA A 122 -3.48 -3.05 -4.16
C ALA A 122 -2.61 -2.92 -2.91
N GLY A 123 -2.73 -1.81 -2.17
CA GLY A 123 -2.01 -1.59 -0.92
C GLY A 123 -2.36 -2.62 0.16
N PHE A 124 -3.64 -2.98 0.26
CA PHE A 124 -4.08 -4.07 1.13
C PHE A 124 -3.49 -5.43 0.70
N TRP A 125 -3.63 -5.77 -0.59
CA TRP A 125 -3.22 -7.08 -1.10
C TRP A 125 -1.70 -7.27 -1.06
N ASN A 126 -0.91 -6.27 -1.46
CA ASN A 126 0.55 -6.32 -1.35
C ASN A 126 1.00 -6.55 0.10
N ALA A 127 0.37 -5.86 1.05
CA ALA A 127 0.64 -6.08 2.46
C ALA A 127 0.21 -7.47 2.94
N ALA A 128 -0.88 -8.02 2.41
CA ALA A 128 -1.29 -9.39 2.71
C ALA A 128 -0.25 -10.39 2.19
N VAL A 129 0.24 -10.19 0.96
CA VAL A 129 1.31 -11.00 0.36
C VAL A 129 2.55 -11.00 1.24
N GLU A 130 3.06 -9.82 1.61
CA GLU A 130 4.21 -9.66 2.51
C GLU A 130 3.97 -10.22 3.91
N MET A 131 2.75 -10.10 4.45
CA MET A 131 2.40 -10.61 5.78
C MET A 131 2.52 -12.13 5.84
N ARG A 132 2.23 -12.85 4.75
CA ARG A 132 2.29 -14.32 4.69
C ARG A 132 3.67 -14.86 5.01
N GLU A 133 4.71 -14.17 4.58
CA GLU A 133 6.12 -14.59 4.76
C GLU A 133 6.59 -14.51 6.22
N ARG A 134 5.85 -13.78 7.07
CA ARG A 134 6.21 -13.51 8.47
C ARG A 134 5.08 -13.80 9.45
N LEU A 135 4.12 -14.64 9.07
CA LEU A 135 2.96 -14.96 9.90
C LEU A 135 3.32 -15.45 11.30
N ASP A 136 4.40 -16.23 11.41
CA ASP A 136 4.80 -16.84 12.68
C ASP A 136 5.59 -15.87 13.59
N SER A 137 5.98 -14.69 13.10
CA SER A 137 6.72 -13.68 13.86
C SER A 137 5.91 -12.42 14.19
N VAL A 138 4.64 -12.37 13.79
CA VAL A 138 3.75 -11.23 14.01
C VAL A 138 2.63 -11.60 14.99
N ASP A 139 2.35 -10.70 15.92
CA ASP A 139 1.17 -10.81 16.78
C ASP A 139 -0.11 -10.81 15.93
N ALA A 140 -0.81 -11.94 15.94
CA ALA A 140 -2.01 -12.17 15.15
C ALA A 140 -3.07 -11.09 15.37
N CYS A 141 -3.19 -10.55 16.58
CA CYS A 141 -4.20 -9.53 16.88
C CYS A 141 -4.01 -8.22 16.09
N ARG A 142 -2.78 -7.96 15.62
CA ARG A 142 -2.41 -6.76 14.87
C ARG A 142 -2.58 -6.91 13.36
N ILE A 143 -2.70 -8.14 12.85
CA ILE A 143 -2.76 -8.41 11.41
C ILE A 143 -3.86 -7.59 10.71
N PRO A 144 -5.13 -7.61 11.15
CA PRO A 144 -6.21 -6.94 10.40
C PRO A 144 -6.00 -5.43 10.32
N ALA A 145 -5.58 -4.82 11.42
CA ALA A 145 -5.27 -3.39 11.50
C ALA A 145 -4.05 -3.03 10.63
N SER A 146 -2.99 -3.85 10.68
CA SER A 146 -1.78 -3.64 9.88
C SER A 146 -2.06 -3.64 8.38
N LEU A 147 -2.89 -4.59 7.90
CA LEU A 147 -3.30 -4.64 6.49
C LEU A 147 -4.10 -3.40 6.08
N CYS A 148 -5.05 -2.95 6.91
CA CYS A 148 -5.80 -1.72 6.67
C CYS A 148 -4.90 -0.47 6.69
N TRP A 149 -3.92 -0.42 7.59
CA TRP A 149 -2.95 0.68 7.61
C TRP A 149 -2.05 0.70 6.39
N SER A 150 -1.67 -0.46 5.83
CA SER A 150 -0.94 -0.50 4.57
C SER A 150 -1.77 0.03 3.39
N ALA A 151 -3.06 -0.31 3.34
CA ALA A 151 -3.97 0.27 2.35
C ALA A 151 -4.10 1.80 2.49
N ASP A 152 -4.20 2.31 3.73
CA ASP A 152 -4.21 3.76 3.98
C ASP A 152 -2.89 4.42 3.58
N ARG A 153 -1.75 3.82 3.90
CA ARG A 153 -0.44 4.35 3.50
C ARG A 153 -0.30 4.39 1.98
N ALA A 154 -0.72 3.34 1.28
CA ALA A 154 -0.68 3.29 -0.18
C ALA A 154 -1.50 4.42 -0.80
N VAL A 155 -2.71 4.65 -0.30
CA VAL A 155 -3.59 5.68 -0.87
C VAL A 155 -3.12 7.10 -0.54
N ARG A 156 -2.50 7.31 0.63
CA ARG A 156 -1.84 8.59 0.98
C ARG A 156 -0.60 8.85 0.13
N ALA A 157 0.19 7.81 -0.17
CA ALA A 157 1.33 7.92 -1.07
C ALA A 157 0.88 8.30 -2.48
N TYR A 158 -0.18 7.67 -2.99
CA TYR A 158 -0.79 8.02 -4.28
C TYR A 158 -1.30 9.47 -4.30
N ARG A 159 -2.05 9.92 -3.29
CA ARG A 159 -2.44 11.34 -3.19
C ARG A 159 -1.23 12.27 -3.22
N SER A 160 -0.17 11.90 -2.51
CA SER A 160 1.04 12.72 -2.44
C SER A 160 1.77 12.77 -3.78
N SER A 161 1.80 11.67 -4.55
CA SER A 161 2.36 11.66 -5.90
C SER A 161 1.52 12.52 -6.84
N GLU A 162 0.18 12.41 -6.81
CA GLU A 162 -0.71 13.22 -7.65
C GLU A 162 -0.55 14.71 -7.39
N GLN A 163 -0.43 15.12 -6.12
CA GLN A 163 -0.16 16.51 -5.76
C GLN A 163 1.20 16.99 -6.28
N GLN A 164 2.23 16.13 -6.26
CA GLN A 164 3.54 16.46 -6.81
C GLN A 164 3.50 16.57 -8.34
N TYR A 165 2.78 15.68 -9.02
CA TYR A 165 2.59 15.75 -10.48
C TYR A 165 1.80 16.99 -10.88
N ALA A 166 0.73 17.33 -10.15
CA ALA A 166 -0.05 18.54 -10.39
C ALA A 166 0.79 19.81 -10.18
N ALA A 167 1.58 19.89 -9.10
CA ALA A 167 2.49 21.00 -8.85
C ALA A 167 3.57 21.13 -9.93
N ALA A 168 4.17 20.00 -10.37
CA ALA A 168 5.13 20.01 -11.45
C ALA A 168 4.50 20.51 -12.77
N ARG A 169 3.28 20.06 -13.09
CA ARG A 169 2.55 20.50 -14.28
C ARG A 169 2.17 21.99 -14.21
N ALA A 170 1.77 22.49 -13.04
CA ALA A 170 1.48 23.91 -12.83
C ALA A 170 2.73 24.77 -13.09
N ASN A 171 3.89 24.35 -12.57
CA ASN A 171 5.18 25.00 -12.84
C ASN A 171 5.50 25.01 -14.35
N PHE A 172 5.25 23.91 -15.07
CA PHE A 172 5.45 23.88 -16.53
C PHE A 172 4.48 24.79 -17.30
N SER A 173 3.24 24.98 -16.83
CA SER A 173 2.29 25.89 -17.48
C SER A 173 2.55 27.38 -17.18
N GLU A 174 3.10 27.70 -16.00
CA GLU A 174 3.54 29.05 -15.67
C GLU A 174 4.88 29.41 -16.34
N GLN A 175 5.67 28.41 -16.77
CA GLN A 175 6.93 28.58 -17.49
C GLN A 175 6.79 28.69 -19.03
N THR A 176 5.66 29.22 -19.53
CA THR A 176 5.52 29.42 -20.99
C THR A 176 6.44 30.53 -21.55
N GLU A 177 7.27 31.21 -20.75
CA GLU A 177 8.22 32.22 -21.26
C GLU A 177 9.67 32.16 -20.75
N GLN A 178 10.06 31.20 -19.90
CA GLN A 178 11.48 31.03 -19.52
C GLN A 178 11.86 29.55 -19.58
N ARG A 179 12.41 29.17 -20.72
CA ARG A 179 13.11 27.91 -20.93
C ARG A 179 14.45 28.00 -20.21
N ASP A 180 14.44 27.86 -18.88
CA ASP A 180 15.66 27.60 -18.15
C ASP A 180 16.14 26.20 -18.53
N GLU A 181 17.37 26.12 -19.02
CA GLU A 181 18.02 24.90 -19.46
C GLU A 181 17.94 23.86 -18.35
N VAL A 182 17.25 22.75 -18.62
CA VAL A 182 17.32 21.54 -17.78
C VAL A 182 18.80 21.28 -17.54
N PRO A 183 19.29 21.19 -16.29
CA PRO A 183 20.68 20.84 -16.05
C PRO A 183 20.96 19.49 -16.69
N THR A 184 21.61 19.50 -17.84
CA THR A 184 22.21 18.33 -18.47
C THR A 184 23.38 17.91 -17.59
N GLY A 185 23.07 17.18 -16.53
CA GLY A 185 24.06 16.60 -15.63
C GLY A 185 23.71 15.15 -15.30
N SER A 186 24.74 14.31 -15.22
CA SER A 186 24.61 12.95 -14.68
C SER A 186 24.08 13.00 -13.25
N PRO A 187 23.25 12.04 -12.79
CA PRO A 187 22.81 11.96 -11.40
C PRO A 187 23.95 12.05 -10.37
N ASP A 188 25.15 11.56 -10.73
CA ASP A 188 26.36 11.67 -9.92
C ASP A 188 26.83 13.12 -9.75
N GLU A 189 26.83 13.92 -10.83
CA GLU A 189 27.25 15.32 -10.80
C GLU A 189 26.31 16.18 -9.94
N VAL A 190 25.01 15.83 -9.91
CA VAL A 190 24.03 16.49 -9.04
C VAL A 190 24.33 16.21 -7.56
N LEU A 191 24.72 14.97 -7.21
CA LEU A 191 25.10 14.61 -5.85
C LEU A 191 26.42 15.25 -5.43
N GLU A 192 27.42 15.26 -6.31
CA GLU A 192 28.69 15.93 -6.08
C GLU A 192 28.47 17.42 -5.79
N ARG A 193 27.69 18.10 -6.64
CA ARG A 193 27.36 19.51 -6.46
C ARG A 193 26.55 19.78 -5.19
N ALA A 194 25.66 18.87 -4.82
CA ALA A 194 24.92 18.97 -3.56
C ALA A 194 25.83 18.87 -2.33
N VAL A 195 26.92 18.10 -2.41
CA VAL A 195 27.95 18.04 -1.37
C VAL A 195 28.80 19.31 -1.38
N GLU A 196 29.27 19.76 -2.55
CA GLU A 196 30.08 20.98 -2.70
C GLU A 196 29.35 22.22 -2.14
N ARG A 197 28.05 22.34 -2.43
CA ARG A 197 27.21 23.45 -1.97
C ARG A 197 26.66 23.24 -0.55
N GLY A 198 27.08 22.19 0.16
CA GLY A 198 26.71 21.93 1.56
C GLY A 198 25.23 21.57 1.79
N VAL A 199 24.50 21.24 0.73
CA VAL A 199 23.10 20.79 0.81
C VAL A 199 23.05 19.41 1.47
N LEU A 200 23.96 18.53 1.08
CA LEU A 200 24.14 17.19 1.62
C LEU A 200 25.52 17.04 2.27
N ALA A 201 25.60 16.22 3.32
CA ALA A 201 26.87 15.66 3.76
C ALA A 201 27.31 14.54 2.79
N ARG A 202 28.61 14.23 2.75
CA ARG A 202 29.16 13.20 1.85
C ARG A 202 28.52 11.83 2.08
N GLU A 203 28.31 11.48 3.34
CA GLU A 203 27.68 10.21 3.75
C GLU A 203 26.20 10.14 3.34
N GLN A 204 25.54 11.30 3.20
CA GLN A 204 24.15 11.37 2.73
C GLN A 204 24.07 11.21 1.22
N ALA A 205 24.99 11.81 0.47
CA ALA A 205 25.10 11.63 -0.97
C ALA A 205 25.43 10.16 -1.31
N GLU A 206 26.38 9.56 -0.60
CA GLU A 206 26.74 8.14 -0.76
C GLU A 206 25.56 7.22 -0.44
N LEU A 207 24.81 7.49 0.64
CA LEU A 207 23.59 6.73 0.96
C LEU A 207 22.53 6.79 -0.16
N ILE A 208 22.38 7.95 -0.81
CA ILE A 208 21.47 8.10 -1.95
C ILE A 208 22.01 7.32 -3.15
N ALA A 209 23.31 7.43 -3.45
CA ALA A 209 23.94 6.73 -4.57
C ALA A 209 23.80 5.21 -4.46
N LEU A 210 24.22 4.64 -3.35
CA LEU A 210 24.15 3.20 -3.10
C LEU A 210 22.70 2.68 -3.22
N SER A 211 21.72 3.45 -2.74
CA SER A 211 20.33 2.97 -2.67
C SER A 211 19.45 3.29 -3.89
N ARG A 212 19.81 4.30 -4.70
CA ARG A 212 19.02 4.72 -5.88
C ARG A 212 19.70 4.42 -7.20
N MET A 213 21.03 4.37 -7.23
CA MET A 213 21.81 4.14 -8.44
C MET A 213 22.36 2.71 -8.46
N GLU A 214 22.85 2.20 -7.33
CA GLU A 214 23.38 0.84 -7.24
C GLU A 214 22.34 -0.20 -6.79
N GLY A 215 21.12 0.22 -6.44
CA GLY A 215 20.00 -0.67 -6.13
C GLY A 215 20.07 -1.39 -4.77
N LEU A 216 21.00 -1.00 -3.88
CA LEU A 216 21.11 -1.59 -2.54
C LEU A 216 19.90 -1.23 -1.68
N THR A 217 19.38 -2.21 -0.96
CA THR A 217 18.23 -2.00 -0.09
C THR A 217 18.63 -1.23 1.17
N VAL A 218 17.66 -0.49 1.75
CA VAL A 218 17.85 0.19 3.04
C VAL A 218 18.24 -0.79 4.15
N ARG A 219 17.77 -2.05 4.05
CA ARG A 219 18.08 -3.10 5.01
C ARG A 219 19.54 -3.53 4.94
N GLU A 220 20.07 -3.80 3.74
CA GLU A 220 21.48 -4.16 3.54
C GLU A 220 22.41 -3.03 3.97
N LEU A 221 22.05 -1.78 3.67
CA LEU A 221 22.83 -0.61 4.10
C LEU A 221 22.78 -0.40 5.62
N ALA A 222 21.65 -0.66 6.26
CA ALA A 222 21.51 -0.59 7.72
C ALA A 222 22.35 -1.67 8.42
N GLU A 223 22.34 -2.90 7.90
CA GLU A 223 23.17 -4.00 8.37
C GLU A 223 24.66 -3.65 8.27
N ARG A 224 25.12 -3.13 7.13
CA ARG A 224 26.51 -2.67 6.93
C ARG A 224 26.91 -1.54 7.89
N ALA A 225 25.97 -0.67 8.25
CA ALA A 225 26.22 0.47 9.13
C ALA A 225 26.00 0.17 10.62
N GLY A 226 25.56 -1.04 10.99
CA GLY A 226 25.28 -1.42 12.38
C GLY A 226 24.12 -0.64 13.02
N ILE A 227 23.16 -0.16 12.23
CA ILE A 227 21.99 0.59 12.73
C ILE A 227 20.67 -0.10 12.29
N THR A 228 19.55 0.36 12.85
CA THR A 228 18.24 -0.17 12.45
C THR A 228 17.85 0.30 11.04
N ALA A 229 17.12 -0.55 10.31
CA ALA A 229 16.60 -0.22 8.98
C ALA A 229 15.68 1.01 8.99
N GLU A 230 14.94 1.23 10.08
CA GLU A 230 14.12 2.42 10.28
C GLU A 230 14.98 3.69 10.40
N ALA A 231 16.04 3.66 11.22
CA ALA A 231 16.96 4.78 11.35
C ALA A 231 17.66 5.10 10.02
N MET A 232 18.08 4.07 9.28
CA MET A 232 18.67 4.24 7.95
C MET A 232 17.68 4.82 6.94
N GLY A 233 16.44 4.31 6.92
CA GLY A 233 15.37 4.82 6.07
C GLY A 233 15.05 6.29 6.35
N MET A 234 15.01 6.68 7.63
CA MET A 234 14.77 8.06 8.04
C MET A 234 15.94 8.99 7.68
N ARG A 235 17.19 8.52 7.76
CA ARG A 235 18.37 9.25 7.27
C ARG A 235 18.30 9.50 5.77
N ARG A 236 17.99 8.46 4.98
CA ARG A 236 17.84 8.57 3.53
C ARG A 236 16.72 9.53 3.16
N HIS A 237 15.55 9.39 3.79
CA HIS A 237 14.40 10.26 3.51
C HIS A 237 14.71 11.75 3.75
N ARG A 238 15.39 12.09 4.86
CA ARG A 238 15.77 13.48 5.14
C ARG A 238 16.78 14.03 4.13
N ALA A 239 17.73 13.20 3.69
CA ALA A 239 18.69 13.57 2.67
C ALA A 239 17.98 13.82 1.32
N GLU A 240 17.09 12.92 0.89
CA GLU A 240 16.29 13.08 -0.34
C GLU A 240 15.44 14.36 -0.30
N GLN A 241 14.80 14.67 0.84
CA GLN A 241 14.01 15.89 1.00
C GLN A 241 14.87 17.17 0.88
N ARG A 242 16.09 17.16 1.44
CA ARG A 242 17.03 18.29 1.30
C ARG A 242 17.47 18.46 -0.14
N LEU A 243 17.76 17.36 -0.84
CA LEU A 243 18.16 17.37 -2.24
C LEU A 243 17.04 17.92 -3.14
N VAL A 244 15.81 17.41 -2.99
CA VAL A 244 14.63 17.89 -3.74
C VAL A 244 14.39 19.38 -3.52
N LYS A 245 14.50 19.85 -2.27
CA LYS A 245 14.35 21.27 -1.95
C LYS A 245 15.40 22.12 -2.66
N ALA A 246 16.66 21.66 -2.72
CA ALA A 246 17.74 22.39 -3.38
C ALA A 246 17.59 22.43 -4.90
N VAL A 247 17.21 21.32 -5.53
CA VAL A 247 16.91 21.26 -6.97
C VAL A 247 15.79 22.26 -7.31
N ARG A 248 14.69 22.24 -6.55
CA ARG A 248 13.56 23.17 -6.79
C ARG A 248 13.89 24.64 -6.57
N ALA A 249 14.92 24.93 -5.78
CA ALA A 249 15.37 26.29 -5.52
C ALA A 249 16.43 26.77 -6.53
N GLY A 250 16.75 25.97 -7.56
CA GLY A 250 17.82 26.25 -8.52
C GLY A 250 19.22 26.26 -7.90
N LEU A 251 19.37 25.73 -6.68
CA LEU A 251 20.63 25.78 -5.94
C LEU A 251 21.66 24.79 -6.47
N LEU A 252 21.31 23.93 -7.43
CA LEU A 252 22.19 22.93 -8.02
C LEU A 252 22.38 23.12 -9.53
N ASP A 253 21.81 24.19 -10.08
CA ASP A 253 21.97 24.55 -11.49
C ASP A 253 23.39 25.10 -11.71
N GLY A 254 24.03 24.65 -12.80
CA GLY A 254 25.41 24.95 -13.14
C GLY A 254 25.95 24.10 -14.28
#